data_AF-C1EE49-F1
#
_entry.id   AF-C1EE49-F1
#
_cell.length_a   1.000
_cell.length_b   1.000
_cell.length_c   1.000
_cell.angle_alpha   90.00
_cell.angle_beta   90.00
_cell.angle_gamma   90.00
#
_symmetry.space_group_name_H-M   'P 1'
#
loop_
_entity.id
_entity.type
_entity.pdbx_description
1 polymer ?
#
loop_
_entity_poly.entity_id
_entity_poly.type
_entity_poly.pdbx_seq_one_letter_code
_entity_poly.pdbx_strand_id
1 'polypeptide(L)'
;LALPPDFVAYLLEDGLSLAADSQAMPARIRPDIAEQMESAFTLSDEEDDAGVADARHFPELEDAMREAIESLGGAVTPKLTWSSPKDAVWMATTNDTRCQNPAEVMLLLKASDAVAYDLQDAYAQCVDASESSSAALTTGVVLTLRKWAGLSPSMEFRCFVRRGNLRGVCQRDVANFYPFLPEQVGQIEEAIAVFWQENVHGVFPVVDYVMDVYVTSRKKVKIVDFNPYGGATLPLLFDWNEL
;
A
#
# COMPACT_ATOMS: atom_id res chain seq x y z
N LEU A 1 -14.62 -0.52 -1.59
CA LEU A 1 -15.37 -1.58 -0.90
C LEU A 1 -15.46 -1.20 0.58
N ALA A 2 -16.65 -1.15 1.17
CA ALA A 2 -16.77 -0.91 2.61
C ALA A 2 -16.29 -2.16 3.35
N LEU A 3 -15.47 -1.99 4.39
CA LEU A 3 -14.95 -3.11 5.15
C LEU A 3 -15.92 -3.52 6.28
N PRO A 4 -16.28 -4.81 6.36
CA PRO A 4 -17.01 -5.35 7.49
C PRO A 4 -16.25 -5.16 8.82
N PRO A 5 -16.94 -4.88 9.95
CA PRO A 5 -16.27 -4.65 11.24
C PRO A 5 -15.43 -5.84 11.73
N ASP A 6 -15.86 -7.06 11.44
CA ASP A 6 -15.11 -8.29 11.73
C ASP A 6 -13.84 -8.42 10.89
N PHE A 7 -13.85 -7.96 9.64
CA PHE A 7 -12.64 -7.86 8.83
C PHE A 7 -11.65 -6.81 9.37
N VAL A 8 -12.17 -5.66 9.83
CA VAL A 8 -11.33 -4.64 10.50
C VAL A 8 -10.71 -5.20 11.78
N ALA A 9 -11.49 -5.93 12.58
CA ALA A 9 -10.97 -6.60 13.77
C ALA A 9 -9.89 -7.63 13.39
N TYR A 10 -10.11 -8.44 12.34
CA TYR A 10 -9.12 -9.37 11.82
C TYR A 10 -7.82 -8.68 11.39
N LEU A 11 -7.88 -7.50 10.75
CA LEU A 11 -6.66 -6.76 10.40
C LEU A 11 -5.83 -6.39 11.64
N LEU A 12 -6.49 -6.11 12.76
CA LEU A 12 -5.88 -5.73 14.04
C LEU A 12 -5.52 -6.93 14.94
N GLU A 13 -5.97 -8.15 14.64
CA GLU A 13 -5.59 -9.35 15.39
C GLU A 13 -4.09 -9.64 15.24
N ASP A 14 -3.43 -10.11 16.29
CA ASP A 14 -2.04 -10.53 16.18
C ASP A 14 -1.92 -11.86 15.40
N GLY A 15 -0.82 -12.00 14.67
CA GLY A 15 -0.53 -13.20 13.90
C GLY A 15 -1.13 -13.21 12.49
N LEU A 16 -0.72 -14.21 11.71
CA LEU A 16 -1.17 -14.39 10.34
C LEU A 16 -1.43 -15.87 10.10
N SER A 17 -2.66 -16.19 9.72
CA SER A 17 -3.11 -17.55 9.44
C SER A 17 -3.69 -17.61 8.03
N LEU A 18 -3.19 -18.55 7.24
CA LEU A 18 -3.64 -18.80 5.87
C LEU A 18 -4.25 -20.20 5.81
N ALA A 19 -5.38 -20.31 5.10
CA ALA A 19 -5.96 -21.60 4.79
C ALA A 19 -4.98 -22.45 3.97
N ALA A 20 -5.03 -23.77 4.13
CA ALA A 20 -4.16 -24.68 3.38
C ALA A 20 -4.40 -24.60 1.85
N ASP A 21 -5.61 -24.23 1.44
CA ASP A 21 -6.03 -24.00 0.05
C ASP A 21 -5.94 -22.52 -0.38
N SER A 22 -5.35 -21.67 0.46
CA SER A 22 -5.17 -20.24 0.15
C SER A 22 -4.38 -20.02 -1.13
N GLN A 23 -4.88 -19.12 -1.97
CA GLN A 23 -4.24 -18.68 -3.21
C GLN A 23 -3.25 -17.53 -3.01
N ALA A 24 -2.98 -17.13 -1.75
CA ALA A 24 -2.06 -16.03 -1.45
C ALA A 24 -0.59 -16.37 -1.77
N MET A 25 -0.25 -17.66 -1.69
CA MET A 25 1.11 -18.18 -1.92
C MET A 25 1.05 -19.36 -2.89
N PRO A 26 2.11 -19.62 -3.67
CA PRO A 26 2.15 -20.77 -4.57
C PRO A 26 2.07 -22.07 -3.77
N ALA A 27 1.26 -23.01 -4.27
CA ALA A 27 1.18 -24.35 -3.69
C ALA A 27 2.56 -25.01 -3.75
N ARG A 28 3.00 -25.59 -2.62
CA ARG A 28 4.23 -26.40 -2.60
C ARG A 28 4.02 -27.62 -3.49
N ILE A 29 4.73 -27.67 -4.61
CA ILE A 29 4.77 -28.86 -5.45
C ILE A 29 5.61 -29.90 -4.69
N ARG A 30 4.98 -31.00 -4.27
CA ARG A 30 5.74 -32.20 -3.86
C ARG A 30 6.26 -32.82 -5.16
N PRO A 31 7.58 -32.82 -5.42
CA PRO A 31 8.09 -33.56 -6.57
C PRO A 31 7.69 -35.03 -6.40
N ASP A 32 7.20 -35.63 -7.49
CA ASP A 32 6.92 -37.06 -7.55
C ASP A 32 8.26 -37.80 -7.63
N ILE A 33 8.96 -37.89 -6.50
CA ILE A 33 10.22 -38.62 -6.39
C ILE A 33 9.85 -40.09 -6.28
N ALA A 34 9.46 -40.69 -7.41
CA ALA A 34 9.39 -42.13 -7.54
C ALA A 34 10.81 -42.71 -7.35
N GLU A 35 11.00 -43.44 -6.25
CA GLU A 35 12.01 -44.48 -6.06
C GLU A 35 13.48 -44.11 -6.37
N GLN A 36 14.12 -43.28 -5.52
CA GLN A 36 15.58 -43.37 -5.28
C GLN A 36 16.04 -42.49 -4.12
N MET A 37 15.79 -42.92 -2.88
CA MET A 37 16.72 -42.76 -1.74
C MET A 37 16.10 -43.37 -0.49
N GLU A 38 16.20 -44.70 -0.38
CA GLU A 38 16.30 -45.34 0.93
C GLU A 38 17.67 -44.99 1.53
N SER A 39 17.80 -43.83 2.19
CA SER A 39 18.68 -43.64 3.35
C SER A 39 18.77 -42.18 3.79
N ALA A 40 18.63 -41.98 5.10
CA ALA A 40 19.13 -40.85 5.89
C ALA A 40 18.29 -39.56 5.99
N PHE A 41 17.03 -39.69 6.41
CA PHE A 41 16.52 -38.79 7.48
C PHE A 41 15.39 -39.50 8.22
N THR A 42 15.58 -39.79 9.50
CA THR A 42 14.51 -40.23 10.39
C THR A 42 13.52 -39.08 10.51
N LEU A 43 12.40 -39.18 9.79
CA LEU A 43 11.23 -38.34 10.01
C LEU A 43 10.56 -38.81 11.31
N SER A 44 11.09 -38.33 12.42
CA SER A 44 10.34 -38.18 13.66
C SER A 44 10.02 -36.69 13.80
N ASP A 45 9.25 -36.15 12.86
CA ASP A 45 8.41 -34.99 13.18
C ASP A 45 7.10 -35.61 13.65
N GLU A 46 7.03 -35.80 14.98
CA GLU A 46 5.76 -35.96 15.66
C GLU A 46 4.85 -34.79 15.24
N GLU A 47 3.59 -35.11 15.01
CA GLU A 47 2.53 -34.16 14.71
C GLU A 47 2.39 -33.14 15.86
N ASP A 48 3.22 -32.11 15.86
CA ASP A 48 2.87 -30.83 16.47
C ASP A 48 1.90 -30.11 15.52
N ASP A 49 0.69 -30.68 15.35
CA ASP A 49 -0.50 -29.97 14.87
C ASP A 49 -1.02 -29.05 15.99
N ALA A 50 -0.10 -28.33 16.62
CA ALA A 50 -0.37 -27.38 17.67
C ALA A 50 -0.64 -26.01 17.02
N GLY A 51 -1.88 -25.83 16.55
CA GLY A 51 -2.46 -24.50 16.39
C GLY A 51 -2.36 -23.87 15.01
N VAL A 52 -2.70 -24.59 13.94
CA VAL A 52 -3.14 -23.90 12.71
C VAL A 52 -4.47 -23.22 13.04
N ALA A 53 -4.42 -21.95 13.45
CA ALA A 53 -5.62 -21.17 13.68
C ALA A 53 -6.50 -21.18 12.42
N ASP A 54 -7.79 -21.40 12.61
CA ASP A 54 -8.75 -21.51 11.52
C ASP A 54 -8.67 -20.27 10.63
N ALA A 55 -8.59 -20.50 9.33
CA ALA A 55 -8.44 -19.40 8.39
C ALA A 55 -9.72 -18.56 8.40
N ARG A 56 -9.57 -17.25 8.56
CA ARG A 56 -10.71 -16.35 8.53
C ARG A 56 -11.20 -16.21 7.09
N HIS A 57 -12.51 -16.42 6.91
CA HIS A 57 -13.18 -16.29 5.62
C HIS A 57 -14.18 -15.15 5.65
N PHE A 58 -14.20 -14.35 4.58
CA PHE A 58 -15.10 -13.22 4.43
C PHE A 58 -15.78 -13.26 3.05
N PRO A 59 -16.70 -14.23 2.81
CA PRO A 59 -17.15 -14.57 1.46
C PRO A 59 -17.69 -13.37 0.66
N GLU A 60 -18.54 -12.54 1.28
CA GLU A 60 -19.13 -11.37 0.61
C GLU A 60 -18.06 -10.34 0.21
N LEU A 61 -17.06 -10.12 1.06
CA LEU A 61 -15.96 -9.21 0.77
C LEU A 61 -15.01 -9.80 -0.28
N GLU A 62 -14.70 -11.09 -0.17
CA GLU A 62 -13.84 -11.82 -1.11
C GLU A 62 -14.45 -11.85 -2.52
N ASP A 63 -15.75 -12.06 -2.64
CA ASP A 63 -16.47 -11.99 -3.92
C ASP A 63 -16.43 -10.57 -4.50
N ALA A 64 -16.67 -9.55 -3.67
CA ALA A 64 -16.58 -8.16 -4.10
C ALA A 64 -15.14 -7.77 -4.52
N MET A 65 -14.12 -8.30 -3.85
CA MET A 65 -12.72 -8.15 -4.26
C MET A 65 -12.48 -8.83 -5.61
N ARG A 66 -12.99 -10.05 -5.81
CA ARG A 66 -12.80 -10.83 -7.04
C ARG A 66 -13.40 -10.11 -8.25
N GLU A 67 -14.64 -9.64 -8.13
CA GLU A 67 -15.31 -8.83 -9.17
C GLU A 67 -14.54 -7.54 -9.48
N ALA A 68 -14.09 -6.83 -8.44
CA ALA A 68 -13.31 -5.62 -8.61
C ALA A 68 -11.98 -5.89 -9.32
N ILE A 69 -11.25 -6.95 -8.94
CA ILE A 69 -9.99 -7.36 -9.58
C ILE A 69 -10.21 -7.67 -11.06
N GLU A 70 -11.24 -8.43 -11.40
CA GLU A 70 -11.57 -8.76 -12.79
C GLU A 70 -11.87 -7.48 -13.60
N SER A 71 -12.72 -6.60 -13.06
CA SER A 71 -13.08 -5.33 -13.71
C SER A 71 -11.89 -4.39 -13.95
N LEU A 72 -10.86 -4.47 -13.09
CA LEU A 72 -9.64 -3.65 -13.18
C LEU A 72 -8.56 -4.29 -14.07
N GLY A 73 -8.83 -5.45 -14.67
CA GLY A 73 -7.93 -6.13 -15.61
C GLY A 73 -7.06 -7.21 -14.97
N GLY A 74 -7.51 -7.83 -13.88
CA GLY A 74 -6.92 -9.02 -13.28
C GLY A 74 -5.70 -8.79 -12.38
N ALA A 75 -5.31 -7.53 -12.16
CA ALA A 75 -4.25 -7.16 -11.24
C ALA A 75 -4.54 -5.79 -10.61
N VAL A 76 -4.43 -5.72 -9.29
CA VAL A 76 -4.71 -4.52 -8.50
C VAL A 76 -3.61 -4.24 -7.50
N THR A 77 -3.63 -3.05 -6.89
CA THR A 77 -2.93 -2.77 -5.65
C THR A 77 -3.92 -2.28 -4.59
N PRO A 78 -3.91 -2.86 -3.38
CA PRO A 78 -4.82 -2.46 -2.32
C PRO A 78 -4.33 -1.22 -1.57
N LYS A 79 -5.27 -0.44 -1.05
CA LYS A 79 -5.04 0.71 -0.18
C LYS A 79 -6.24 0.85 0.76
N LEU A 80 -6.01 1.16 2.03
CA LEU A 80 -7.09 1.62 2.91
C LEU A 80 -7.39 3.11 2.65
N THR A 81 -7.93 3.81 3.66
CA THR A 81 -8.28 5.22 3.54
C THR A 81 -7.05 6.07 3.21
N TRP A 82 -5.91 5.84 3.88
CA TRP A 82 -4.72 6.68 3.74
C TRP A 82 -3.50 5.93 3.25
N SER A 83 -3.32 4.67 3.65
CA SER A 83 -2.08 3.93 3.43
C SER A 83 -2.22 2.75 2.49
N SER A 84 -1.20 2.55 1.65
CA SER A 84 -1.01 1.34 0.85
C SER A 84 0.01 0.44 1.57
N PRO A 85 -0.10 -0.89 1.51
CA PRO A 85 0.76 -1.82 2.26
C PRO A 85 2.13 -2.00 1.59
N LYS A 86 2.84 -0.91 1.33
CA LYS A 86 4.16 -0.89 0.67
C LYS A 86 5.28 -1.45 1.56
N ASP A 87 5.08 -1.38 2.86
CA ASP A 87 5.92 -1.95 3.92
C ASP A 87 5.76 -3.47 4.05
N ALA A 88 4.67 -4.05 3.53
CA ALA A 88 4.39 -5.49 3.58
C ALA A 88 4.78 -6.26 2.30
N VAL A 89 5.45 -5.62 1.34
CA VAL A 89 5.79 -6.27 0.05
C VAL A 89 6.67 -7.51 0.20
N TRP A 90 7.38 -7.64 1.32
CA TRP A 90 8.17 -8.83 1.67
C TRP A 90 7.31 -10.10 1.85
N MET A 91 5.99 -9.95 2.06
CA MET A 91 5.04 -11.06 2.10
C MET A 91 4.54 -11.47 0.71
N ALA A 92 4.65 -10.59 -0.28
CA ALA A 92 4.21 -10.89 -1.65
C ALA A 92 5.27 -11.70 -2.40
N THR A 93 4.81 -12.64 -3.23
CA THR A 93 5.66 -13.46 -4.10
C THR A 93 6.36 -12.65 -5.18
N THR A 94 5.82 -11.47 -5.52
CA THR A 94 6.33 -10.55 -6.53
C THR A 94 7.24 -9.47 -5.96
N ASN A 95 7.36 -9.36 -4.63
CA ASN A 95 8.05 -8.27 -3.93
C ASN A 95 7.55 -6.86 -4.34
N ASP A 96 6.26 -6.76 -4.65
CA ASP A 96 5.55 -5.51 -4.93
C ASP A 96 4.11 -5.59 -4.36
N THR A 97 3.32 -4.55 -4.51
CA THR A 97 1.93 -4.50 -3.99
C THR A 97 0.90 -5.03 -4.98
N ARG A 98 1.31 -5.81 -5.98
CA ARG A 98 0.41 -6.43 -6.96
C ARG A 98 -0.36 -7.58 -6.31
N CYS A 99 -1.67 -7.56 -6.46
CA CYS A 99 -2.55 -8.66 -6.10
C CYS A 99 -3.41 -9.08 -7.29
N GLN A 100 -3.65 -10.37 -7.42
CA GLN A 100 -4.47 -11.00 -8.47
C GLN A 100 -5.66 -11.79 -7.93
N ASN A 101 -5.71 -12.01 -6.62
CA ASN A 101 -6.82 -12.68 -5.96
C ASN A 101 -7.06 -12.07 -4.55
N PRO A 102 -8.24 -12.32 -3.94
CA PRO A 102 -8.56 -11.79 -2.60
C PRO A 102 -7.58 -12.19 -1.50
N ALA A 103 -7.04 -13.41 -1.56
CA ALA A 103 -6.13 -13.92 -0.54
C ALA A 103 -4.79 -13.15 -0.51
N GLU A 104 -4.26 -12.76 -1.68
CA GLU A 104 -3.08 -11.88 -1.78
C GLU A 104 -3.37 -10.48 -1.21
N VAL A 105 -4.58 -9.94 -1.44
CA VAL A 105 -5.00 -8.64 -0.88
C VAL A 105 -5.04 -8.71 0.63
N MET A 106 -5.70 -9.73 1.19
CA MET A 106 -5.82 -9.93 2.63
C MET A 106 -4.44 -10.11 3.28
N LEU A 107 -3.56 -10.92 2.67
CA LEU A 107 -2.19 -11.16 3.13
C LEU A 107 -1.40 -9.85 3.28
N LEU A 108 -1.39 -9.01 2.24
CA LEU A 108 -0.66 -7.75 2.27
C LEU A 108 -1.24 -6.75 3.29
N LEU A 109 -2.56 -6.64 3.37
CA LEU A 109 -3.20 -5.74 4.33
C LEU A 109 -2.92 -6.18 5.78
N LYS A 110 -2.99 -7.49 6.04
CA LYS A 110 -2.79 -8.06 7.39
C LYS A 110 -1.36 -7.91 7.90
N ALA A 111 -0.38 -7.89 6.99
CA ALA A 111 1.04 -7.81 7.30
C ALA A 111 1.62 -6.40 7.27
N SER A 112 0.80 -5.35 7.05
CA SER A 112 1.26 -3.97 6.92
C SER A 112 1.07 -3.19 8.21
N ASP A 113 2.17 -2.65 8.72
CA ASP A 113 2.19 -1.73 9.85
C ASP A 113 1.54 -0.40 9.47
N ALA A 114 1.71 0.05 8.21
CA ALA A 114 1.05 1.25 7.71
C ALA A 114 -0.49 1.10 7.70
N VAL A 115 -0.99 -0.09 7.38
CA VAL A 115 -2.42 -0.41 7.47
C VAL A 115 -2.89 -0.48 8.93
N ALA A 116 -2.11 -1.07 9.83
CA ALA A 116 -2.43 -1.07 11.26
C ALA A 116 -2.49 0.36 11.83
N TYR A 117 -1.52 1.20 11.46
CA TYR A 117 -1.45 2.62 11.83
C TYR A 117 -2.70 3.39 11.37
N ASP A 118 -3.16 3.17 10.13
CA ASP A 118 -4.41 3.76 9.62
C ASP A 118 -5.61 3.46 10.53
N LEU A 119 -5.66 2.27 11.13
CA LEU A 119 -6.79 1.79 11.93
C LEU A 119 -6.69 2.12 13.43
N GLN A 120 -5.48 2.41 13.94
CA GLN A 120 -5.23 2.62 15.37
C GLN A 120 -4.84 4.06 15.70
N ASP A 121 -4.01 4.69 14.87
CA ASP A 121 -3.23 5.87 15.26
C ASP A 121 -3.29 7.03 14.25
N ALA A 122 -4.07 6.93 13.17
CA ALA A 122 -4.08 7.94 12.10
C ALA A 122 -4.41 9.37 12.58
N TYR A 123 -5.14 9.50 13.70
CA TYR A 123 -5.48 10.80 14.32
C TYR A 123 -4.64 11.15 15.56
N ALA A 124 -3.63 10.35 15.91
CA ALA A 124 -2.83 10.55 17.13
C ALA A 124 -2.12 11.92 17.19
N GLN A 125 -1.89 12.55 16.04
CA GLN A 125 -1.21 13.85 15.93
C GLN A 125 -2.18 15.01 15.58
N CYS A 126 -3.48 14.74 15.50
CA CYS A 126 -4.50 15.77 15.30
C CYS A 126 -4.79 16.49 16.61
N VAL A 127 -4.66 17.82 16.63
CA VAL A 127 -4.90 18.65 17.83
C VAL A 127 -6.37 18.76 18.20
N ASP A 128 -7.25 18.49 17.25
CA ASP A 128 -8.71 18.53 17.32
C ASP A 128 -9.34 17.13 17.42
N ALA A 129 -8.51 16.08 17.54
CA ALA A 129 -9.00 14.73 17.78
C ALA A 129 -9.69 14.64 19.15
N SER A 130 -10.85 14.00 19.15
CA SER A 130 -11.61 13.67 20.36
C SER A 130 -11.64 12.15 20.55
N GLU A 131 -12.08 11.66 21.71
CA GLU A 131 -12.31 10.22 21.90
C GLU A 131 -13.26 9.61 20.85
N SER A 132 -14.21 10.41 20.35
CA SER A 132 -15.10 9.98 19.25
C SER A 132 -14.38 9.83 17.90
N SER A 133 -13.26 10.54 17.71
CA SER A 133 -12.42 10.44 16.51
C SER A 133 -11.72 9.08 16.44
N SER A 134 -11.34 8.48 17.58
CA SER A 134 -10.74 7.14 17.60
C SER A 134 -11.72 6.05 17.16
N ALA A 135 -13.00 6.17 17.52
CA ALA A 135 -14.04 5.26 17.01
C ALA A 135 -14.26 5.39 15.49
N ALA A 136 -13.96 6.56 14.91
CA ALA A 136 -14.03 6.78 13.47
C ALA A 136 -12.91 6.05 12.69
N LEU A 137 -11.81 5.65 13.34
CA LEU A 137 -10.71 4.93 12.67
C LEU A 137 -11.09 3.51 12.25
N THR A 138 -12.02 2.88 12.99
CA THR A 138 -12.48 1.50 12.74
C THR A 138 -13.89 1.43 12.18
N THR A 139 -14.57 2.57 12.03
CA THR A 139 -15.92 2.65 11.46
C THR A 139 -15.90 3.29 10.09
N GLY A 140 -16.59 2.68 9.12
CA GLY A 140 -16.64 3.21 7.75
C GLY A 140 -15.33 3.11 6.97
N VAL A 141 -14.43 2.20 7.37
CA VAL A 141 -13.17 1.96 6.66
C VAL A 141 -13.46 1.47 5.24
N VAL A 142 -12.74 2.03 4.27
CA VAL A 142 -12.90 1.68 2.85
C VAL A 142 -11.61 1.05 2.32
N LEU A 143 -11.75 -0.16 1.78
CA LEU A 143 -10.74 -0.76 0.92
C LEU A 143 -10.88 -0.21 -0.50
N THR A 144 -9.82 0.42 -0.98
CA THR A 144 -9.68 0.87 -2.35
C THR A 144 -8.78 -0.10 -3.12
N LEU A 145 -9.29 -0.66 -4.22
CA LEU A 145 -8.49 -1.43 -5.17
C LEU A 145 -8.22 -0.55 -6.38
N ARG A 146 -6.94 -0.31 -6.68
CA ARG A 146 -6.51 0.45 -7.86
C ARG A 146 -5.95 -0.52 -8.88
N LYS A 147 -6.20 -0.29 -10.17
CA LYS A 147 -5.59 -1.07 -11.24
C LYS A 147 -4.06 -1.06 -11.10
N TRP A 148 -3.45 -2.24 -11.10
CA TRP A 148 -2.01 -2.37 -11.04
C TRP A 148 -1.36 -1.80 -12.31
N ALA A 149 -0.28 -1.05 -12.12
CA ALA A 149 0.60 -0.60 -13.18
C ALA A 149 2.04 -0.69 -12.67
N GLY A 150 2.93 -1.24 -13.48
CA GLY A 150 4.37 -1.26 -13.18
C GLY A 150 4.98 0.13 -13.34
N LEU A 151 4.63 1.04 -12.43
CA LEU A 151 5.20 2.38 -12.38
C LEU A 151 6.67 2.29 -11.97
N SER A 152 7.53 2.97 -12.73
CA SER A 152 8.96 3.03 -12.41
C SER A 152 9.18 3.92 -11.17
N PRO A 153 9.74 3.42 -10.07
CA PRO A 153 9.96 4.21 -8.85
C PRO A 153 10.79 5.48 -9.08
N SER A 154 11.68 5.43 -10.07
CA SER A 154 12.52 6.57 -10.49
C SER A 154 11.74 7.80 -10.94
N MET A 155 10.48 7.65 -11.32
CA MET A 155 9.64 8.73 -11.85
C MET A 155 8.47 9.09 -10.92
N GLU A 156 8.54 8.66 -9.66
CA GLU A 156 7.66 9.13 -8.59
C GLU A 156 8.30 10.30 -7.83
N PHE A 157 7.53 11.35 -7.60
CA PHE A 157 7.96 12.56 -6.93
C PHE A 157 6.97 12.98 -5.85
N ARG A 158 7.48 13.52 -4.76
CA ARG A 158 6.70 14.11 -3.68
C ARG A 158 6.75 15.63 -3.79
N CYS A 159 5.58 16.25 -3.82
CA CYS A 159 5.38 17.68 -3.95
C CYS A 159 4.84 18.25 -2.63
N PHE A 160 5.45 19.32 -2.13
CA PHE A 160 5.07 19.95 -0.87
C PHE A 160 4.38 21.27 -1.16
N VAL A 161 3.15 21.43 -0.70
CA VAL A 161 2.36 22.65 -0.88
C VAL A 161 2.10 23.26 0.48
N ARG A 162 2.52 24.53 0.65
CA ARG A 162 2.37 25.27 1.90
C ARG A 162 1.92 26.71 1.65
N ARG A 163 0.88 27.13 2.37
CA ARG A 163 0.20 28.42 2.23
C ARG A 163 -0.23 28.65 0.78
N GLY A 164 -0.79 27.62 0.16
CA GLY A 164 -1.29 27.65 -1.22
C GLY A 164 -0.21 27.71 -2.31
N ASN A 165 1.07 27.48 -1.99
CA ASN A 165 2.17 27.54 -2.95
C ASN A 165 2.93 26.22 -2.98
N LEU A 166 3.33 25.74 -4.17
CA LEU A 166 4.27 24.64 -4.32
C LEU A 166 5.66 25.07 -3.84
N ARG A 167 6.15 24.45 -2.77
CA ARG A 167 7.40 24.82 -2.06
C ARG A 167 8.58 23.97 -2.44
N GLY A 168 8.35 22.68 -2.69
CA GLY A 168 9.41 21.75 -2.98
C GLY A 168 8.89 20.54 -3.73
N VAL A 169 9.78 19.93 -4.51
CA VAL A 169 9.57 18.67 -5.20
C VAL A 169 10.82 17.84 -4.98
N CYS A 170 10.68 16.60 -4.51
CA CYS A 170 11.79 15.67 -4.40
C CYS A 170 11.43 14.30 -4.96
N GLN A 171 12.45 13.49 -5.25
CA GLN A 171 12.25 12.11 -5.64
C GLN A 171 11.64 11.29 -4.49
N ARG A 172 10.66 10.44 -4.80
CA ARG A 172 9.97 9.62 -3.81
C ARG A 172 10.82 8.42 -3.33
N ASP A 173 11.56 7.81 -4.24
CA ASP A 173 12.55 6.77 -3.94
C ASP A 173 13.89 7.41 -3.56
N VAL A 174 14.15 7.46 -2.25
CA VAL A 174 15.35 8.07 -1.69
C VAL A 174 16.51 7.09 -1.54
N ALA A 175 16.26 5.79 -1.73
CA ALA A 175 17.28 4.75 -1.54
C ALA A 175 18.14 4.54 -2.80
N ASN A 176 17.65 4.99 -3.96
CA ASN A 176 18.29 4.76 -5.25
C ASN A 176 18.71 6.05 -5.94
N PHE A 177 19.90 6.04 -6.54
CA PHE A 177 20.35 7.11 -7.44
C PHE A 177 20.11 6.70 -8.90
N TYR A 178 19.51 7.60 -9.69
CA TYR A 178 19.21 7.37 -11.09
C TYR A 178 20.01 8.35 -11.97
N PRO A 179 21.06 7.90 -12.67
CA PRO A 179 21.99 8.78 -13.40
C PRO A 179 21.35 9.65 -14.48
N PHE A 180 20.19 9.25 -15.01
CA PHE A 180 19.48 9.98 -16.07
C PHE A 180 18.60 11.13 -15.54
N LEU A 181 18.29 11.16 -14.24
CA LEU A 181 17.39 12.17 -13.66
C LEU A 181 17.98 13.58 -13.62
N PRO A 182 19.26 13.79 -13.24
CA PRO A 182 19.84 15.13 -13.20
C PRO A 182 19.69 15.92 -14.51
N GLU A 183 19.78 15.25 -15.66
CA GLU A 183 19.62 15.87 -16.98
C GLU A 183 18.17 16.25 -17.31
N GLN A 184 17.19 15.73 -16.56
CA GLN A 184 15.75 15.90 -16.82
C GLN A 184 15.04 16.78 -15.79
N VAL A 185 15.74 17.25 -14.74
CA VAL A 185 15.14 17.98 -13.61
C VAL A 185 14.28 19.14 -14.09
N GLY A 186 14.80 20.04 -14.93
CA GLY A 186 14.05 21.22 -15.38
C GLY A 186 12.75 20.87 -16.11
N GLN A 187 12.74 19.83 -16.96
CA GLN A 187 11.54 19.39 -17.67
C GLN A 187 10.52 18.72 -16.74
N ILE A 188 10.99 18.01 -15.71
CA ILE A 188 10.14 17.34 -14.73
C ILE A 188 9.50 18.39 -13.80
N GLU A 189 10.29 19.34 -13.31
CA GLU A 189 9.84 20.44 -12.47
C GLU A 189 8.78 21.29 -13.18
N GLU A 190 9.04 21.69 -14.42
CA GLU A 190 8.09 22.44 -15.24
C GLU A 190 6.79 21.67 -15.43
N ALA A 191 6.86 20.38 -15.79
CA ALA A 191 5.68 19.55 -15.99
C ALA A 191 4.84 19.42 -14.71
N ILE A 192 5.48 19.25 -13.55
CA ILE A 192 4.79 19.17 -12.25
C ILE A 192 4.18 20.51 -11.86
N ALA A 193 4.91 21.62 -12.02
CA ALA A 193 4.45 22.96 -11.67
C ALA A 193 3.23 23.37 -12.51
N VAL A 194 3.29 23.17 -13.83
CA VAL A 194 2.18 23.45 -14.75
C VAL A 194 0.98 22.57 -14.40
N PHE A 195 1.18 21.25 -14.22
CA PHE A 195 0.10 20.35 -13.85
C PHE A 195 -0.58 20.78 -12.54
N TRP A 196 0.21 21.09 -11.51
CA TRP A 196 -0.29 21.54 -10.21
C TRP A 196 -1.11 22.82 -10.34
N GLN A 197 -0.58 23.83 -11.04
CA GLN A 197 -1.25 25.11 -11.22
C GLN A 197 -2.59 24.98 -11.95
N GLU A 198 -2.64 24.14 -12.99
CA GLU A 198 -3.83 23.98 -13.84
C GLU A 198 -4.90 23.07 -13.24
N ASN A 199 -4.50 22.03 -12.49
CA ASN A 199 -5.41 20.94 -12.11
C ASN A 199 -5.66 20.82 -10.60
N VAL A 200 -4.81 21.40 -9.76
CA VAL A 200 -4.85 21.19 -8.31
C VAL A 200 -4.99 22.51 -7.55
N HIS A 201 -4.25 23.54 -7.94
CA HIS A 201 -4.27 24.84 -7.29
C HIS A 201 -5.66 25.49 -7.40
N GLY A 202 -6.23 25.85 -6.25
CA GLY A 202 -7.59 26.40 -6.16
C GLY A 202 -8.73 25.38 -6.31
N VAL A 203 -8.42 24.11 -6.61
CA VAL A 203 -9.40 23.01 -6.71
C VAL A 203 -9.39 22.14 -5.46
N PHE A 204 -8.19 21.79 -4.95
CA PHE A 204 -8.06 21.00 -3.74
C PHE A 204 -8.50 21.83 -2.51
N PRO A 205 -9.29 21.26 -1.58
CA PRO A 205 -10.01 22.06 -0.56
C PRO A 205 -9.13 22.63 0.55
N VAL A 206 -7.87 22.20 0.65
CA VAL A 206 -6.93 22.65 1.68
C VAL A 206 -5.69 23.29 1.05
N VAL A 207 -5.06 24.19 1.80
CA VAL A 207 -3.94 25.02 1.31
C VAL A 207 -2.56 24.50 1.71
N ASP A 208 -2.52 23.55 2.66
CA ASP A 208 -1.32 22.89 3.16
C ASP A 208 -1.50 21.38 2.95
N TYR A 209 -0.71 20.79 2.05
CA TYR A 209 -0.76 19.36 1.77
C TYR A 209 0.52 18.87 1.08
N VAL A 210 0.67 17.56 1.05
CA VAL A 210 1.68 16.87 0.25
C VAL A 210 0.97 16.08 -0.84
N MET A 211 1.49 16.13 -2.06
CA MET A 211 0.96 15.41 -3.20
C MET A 211 2.05 14.54 -3.82
N ASP A 212 1.79 13.25 -3.94
CA ASP A 212 2.67 12.34 -4.66
C ASP A 212 2.20 12.24 -6.11
N VAL A 213 3.13 12.35 -7.05
CA VAL A 213 2.86 12.32 -8.49
C VAL A 213 3.79 11.37 -9.23
N TYR A 214 3.30 10.82 -10.33
CA TYR A 214 4.08 10.04 -11.28
C TYR A 214 4.23 10.81 -12.59
N VAL A 215 5.46 10.96 -13.08
CA VAL A 215 5.75 11.63 -14.34
C VAL A 215 6.09 10.61 -15.43
N THR A 216 5.21 10.48 -16.41
CA THR A 216 5.40 9.54 -17.53
C THR A 216 6.57 9.95 -18.43
N SER A 217 7.06 9.03 -19.27
CA SER A 217 8.09 9.31 -20.28
C SER A 217 7.72 10.43 -21.26
N ARG A 218 6.43 10.71 -21.45
CA ARG A 218 5.91 11.82 -22.27
C ARG A 218 5.64 13.09 -21.46
N LYS A 219 6.19 13.19 -20.24
CA LYS A 219 6.02 14.32 -19.30
C LYS A 219 4.57 14.64 -18.92
N LYS A 220 3.67 13.67 -19.09
CA LYS A 220 2.33 13.75 -18.47
C LYS A 220 2.45 13.39 -16.99
N VAL A 221 1.89 14.22 -16.14
CA VAL A 221 1.84 14.04 -14.68
C VAL A 221 0.54 13.34 -14.31
N LYS A 222 0.61 12.41 -13.36
CA LYS A 222 -0.54 11.72 -12.78
C LYS A 222 -0.46 11.82 -11.26
N ILE A 223 -1.58 12.12 -10.62
CA ILE A 223 -1.68 12.09 -9.16
C ILE A 223 -1.61 10.63 -8.71
N VAL A 224 -0.74 10.35 -7.74
CA VAL A 224 -0.62 9.06 -7.07
C VAL A 224 -1.32 9.14 -5.72
N ASP A 225 -1.08 10.19 -4.94
CA ASP A 225 -1.67 10.32 -3.62
C ASP A 225 -1.69 11.76 -3.08
N PHE A 226 -2.53 12.00 -2.07
CA PHE A 226 -2.50 13.19 -1.25
C PHE A 226 -2.28 12.81 0.22
N ASN A 227 -1.46 13.57 0.93
CA ASN A 227 -1.14 13.38 2.33
C ASN A 227 -1.20 14.71 3.09
N PRO A 228 -1.43 14.69 4.42
CA PRO A 228 -1.32 15.89 5.24
C PRO A 228 0.07 16.52 5.17
N TYR A 229 0.13 17.85 5.31
CA TYR A 229 1.40 18.56 5.48
C TYR A 229 1.89 18.37 6.93
N GLY A 230 2.98 17.63 7.10
CA GLY A 230 3.50 17.25 8.41
C GLY A 230 2.89 15.95 8.94
N GLY A 231 2.94 15.81 10.26
CA GLY A 231 2.45 14.63 10.97
C GLY A 231 3.22 13.35 10.62
N ALA A 232 2.49 12.28 10.28
CA ALA A 232 3.05 10.99 9.87
C ALA A 232 3.65 11.00 8.45
N THR A 233 3.41 12.07 7.67
CA THR A 233 4.00 12.21 6.34
C THR A 233 5.51 12.38 6.45
N LEU A 234 6.28 11.54 5.74
CA LEU A 234 7.75 11.69 5.68
C LEU A 234 8.16 12.83 4.72
N PRO A 235 9.08 13.73 5.10
CA PRO A 235 9.56 14.80 4.23
C PRO A 235 10.63 14.34 3.21
N LEU A 236 11.11 13.09 3.35
CA LEU A 236 12.03 12.42 2.44
C LEU A 236 13.38 13.14 2.33
N LEU A 237 13.64 13.81 1.21
CA LEU A 237 14.89 14.54 0.96
C LEU A 237 14.90 15.95 1.54
N PHE A 238 13.81 16.35 2.21
CA PHE A 238 13.73 17.64 2.90
C PHE A 238 13.65 17.47 4.42
N ASP A 239 13.97 18.54 5.13
CA ASP A 239 13.54 18.77 6.51
C ASP A 239 12.23 19.58 6.54
N TRP A 240 11.35 19.31 7.51
CA TRP A 240 10.09 20.07 7.63
C TRP A 240 10.30 21.58 7.89
N ASN A 241 11.46 21.96 8.45
CA ASN A 241 11.79 23.35 8.77
C ASN A 241 12.19 24.18 7.54
N GLU A 242 12.60 23.55 6.44
CA GLU A 242 12.98 24.26 5.20
C GLU A 242 11.83 24.40 4.18
N LEU A 243 10.71 23.69 4.40
CA LEU A 243 9.52 23.70 3.54
C LEU A 243 8.49 24.78 3.91
#